data_AF-A0A937VLB5-F1
#
_entry.id   AF-A0A937VLB5-F1
#
_cell.length_a   1.000
_cell.length_b   1.000
_cell.length_c   1.000
_cell.angle_alpha   90.00
_cell.angle_beta   90.00
_cell.angle_gamma   90.00
#
_symmetry.space_group_name_H-M   'P 1'
#
loop_
_entity.id
_entity.type
_entity.pdbx_description
1 polymer ?
#
loop_
_entity_poly.entity_id
_entity_poly.type
_entity_poly.pdbx_seq_one_letter_code
_entity_poly.pdbx_strand_id
1 'polypeptide(L)'
;LSPRYNDGRKVDMIAMSLGYLVRSGDPDSLDSIVPLVFGNLAVDHILRGDTGRMVALRNGRYDSVPIDTVVAYKKVVDVERFYDAERYRPTYDAFELQPMFVVGAS
;
A
#
# COMPACT_ATOMS: atom_id res chain seq x y z
N LEU A 1 -0.12 -6.13 -29.62
CA LEU A 1 -0.93 -6.57 -28.47
C LEU A 1 -2.43 -6.38 -28.73
N SER A 2 -2.91 -5.25 -29.27
CA SER A 2 -4.37 -5.01 -29.43
C SER A 2 -5.13 -6.02 -30.31
N PRO A 3 -4.63 -6.54 -31.45
CA PRO A 3 -5.40 -7.53 -32.22
C PRO A 3 -5.53 -8.89 -31.52
N ARG A 4 -4.58 -9.22 -30.62
CA ARG A 4 -4.54 -10.50 -29.89
C ARG A 4 -5.58 -10.57 -28.76
N TYR A 5 -6.03 -9.43 -28.27
CA TYR A 5 -6.95 -9.32 -27.12
C TYR A 5 -8.24 -8.56 -27.45
N ASN A 6 -8.52 -8.33 -28.73
CA ASN A 6 -9.71 -7.61 -29.19
C ASN A 6 -10.30 -8.23 -30.47
N ASP A 7 -10.31 -9.56 -30.55
CA ASP A 7 -10.94 -10.33 -31.65
C ASP A 7 -10.54 -9.86 -33.06
N GLY A 8 -9.25 -9.52 -33.25
CA GLY A 8 -8.71 -9.03 -34.53
C GLY A 8 -9.08 -7.58 -34.88
N ARG A 9 -9.89 -6.89 -34.09
CA ARG A 9 -10.20 -5.47 -34.27
C ARG A 9 -9.04 -4.61 -33.79
N LYS A 10 -8.53 -3.76 -34.68
CA LYS A 10 -7.46 -2.82 -34.36
C LYS A 10 -8.01 -1.70 -33.49
N VAL A 11 -7.44 -1.53 -32.31
CA VAL A 11 -7.63 -0.37 -31.43
C VAL A 11 -6.33 0.41 -31.42
N ASP A 12 -6.41 1.71 -31.64
CA ASP A 12 -5.29 2.61 -31.49
C ASP A 12 -4.93 2.72 -30.01
N MET A 13 -3.67 2.43 -29.69
CA MET A 13 -3.21 2.27 -28.32
C MET A 13 -1.83 2.90 -28.15
N ILE A 14 -1.64 3.61 -27.05
CA ILE A 14 -0.33 4.06 -26.57
C ILE A 14 0.01 3.21 -25.35
N ALA A 15 1.16 2.56 -25.37
CA ALA A 15 1.69 1.83 -24.22
C ALA A 15 2.81 2.65 -23.58
N MET A 16 2.70 2.88 -22.27
CA MET A 16 3.70 3.62 -21.50
C MET A 16 4.13 2.82 -20.28
N SER A 17 5.44 2.70 -20.08
CA SER A 17 6.00 2.13 -18.86
C SER A 17 6.19 3.25 -17.83
N LEU A 18 5.49 3.14 -16.70
CA LEU A 18 5.46 4.19 -15.67
C LEU A 18 6.42 3.92 -14.51
N GLY A 19 7.30 2.92 -14.61
CA GLY A 19 8.02 2.34 -13.47
C GLY A 19 8.84 3.33 -12.62
N TYR A 20 9.49 4.31 -13.24
CA TYR A 20 10.22 5.37 -12.53
C TYR A 20 9.32 6.52 -12.12
N LEU A 21 8.34 6.89 -12.95
CA LEU A 21 7.47 8.03 -12.70
C LEU A 21 6.68 7.84 -11.39
N VAL A 22 6.14 6.63 -11.14
CA VAL A 22 5.37 6.32 -9.90
C VAL A 22 6.22 6.29 -8.62
N ARG A 23 7.55 6.34 -8.74
CA ARG A 23 8.49 6.39 -7.59
C ARG A 23 9.17 7.76 -7.47
N SER A 24 8.78 8.69 -8.33
CA SER A 24 9.32 10.05 -8.41
C SER A 24 8.20 11.05 -8.20
N GLY A 25 8.56 12.29 -7.91
CA GLY A 25 7.61 13.36 -7.61
C GLY A 25 7.64 13.72 -6.13
N ASP A 26 7.06 14.88 -5.84
CA ASP A 26 7.00 15.38 -4.47
C ASP A 26 6.01 14.56 -3.64
N PRO A 27 6.33 14.29 -2.37
CA PRO A 27 5.43 13.57 -1.48
C PRO A 27 4.13 14.36 -1.28
N ASP A 28 3.03 13.64 -1.11
CA ASP A 28 1.79 14.27 -0.64
C ASP A 28 1.88 14.63 0.85
N SER A 29 0.79 15.13 1.43
CA SER A 29 0.78 15.53 2.85
C SER A 29 1.01 14.37 3.81
N LEU A 30 0.53 13.16 3.50
CA LEU A 30 0.76 11.98 4.34
C LEU A 30 2.19 11.49 4.18
N ASP A 31 2.68 11.40 2.95
CA ASP A 31 4.04 11.01 2.62
C ASP A 31 5.08 12.01 3.14
N SER A 32 4.68 13.24 3.44
CA SER A 32 5.52 14.25 4.09
C SER A 32 5.58 14.09 5.62
N ILE A 33 4.46 13.73 6.25
CA ILE A 33 4.33 13.70 7.72
C ILE A 33 4.72 12.34 8.29
N VAL A 34 4.22 11.25 7.70
CA VAL A 34 4.36 9.90 8.25
C VAL A 34 5.83 9.48 8.36
N PRO A 35 6.71 9.69 7.35
CA PRO A 35 8.12 9.33 7.48
C PRO A 35 8.87 10.09 8.57
N LEU A 36 8.51 11.37 8.80
CA LEU A 36 9.10 12.17 9.88
C LEU A 36 8.78 11.55 11.24
N VAL A 37 7.52 11.20 11.48
CA VAL A 37 7.09 10.54 12.73
C VAL A 37 7.75 9.18 12.87
N PHE A 38 7.82 8.39 11.79
CA PHE A 38 8.46 7.09 11.78
C PHE A 38 9.95 7.18 12.15
N GLY A 39 10.67 8.15 11.58
CA GLY A 39 12.08 8.40 11.88
C GLY A 39 12.30 8.75 13.35
N ASN A 40 11.49 9.67 13.90
CA ASN A 40 11.60 10.06 15.31
C ASN A 40 11.31 8.89 16.25
N LEU A 41 10.26 8.11 15.99
CA LEU A 41 9.94 6.92 16.79
C LEU A 41 11.04 5.86 16.72
N ALA A 42 11.66 5.68 15.55
CA ALA A 42 12.79 4.77 15.41
C ALA A 42 14.00 5.23 16.25
N VAL A 43 14.29 6.55 16.25
CA VAL A 43 15.34 7.13 17.11
C VAL A 43 15.00 6.95 18.59
N ASP A 44 13.75 7.18 19.00
CA ASP A 44 13.31 6.95 20.38
C ASP A 44 13.53 5.50 20.84
N HIS A 45 13.23 4.53 19.97
CA HIS A 45 13.52 3.12 20.26
C HIS A 45 15.01 2.85 20.44
N ILE A 46 15.86 3.41 19.57
CA ILE A 46 17.32 3.28 19.68
C ILE A 46 17.81 3.85 21.01
N LEU A 47 17.32 5.04 21.40
CA LEU A 47 17.71 5.69 22.66
C LEU A 47 17.27 4.89 23.90
N ARG A 48 16.17 4.14 23.80
CA ARG A 48 15.68 3.24 24.86
C ARG A 48 16.38 1.87 24.88
N GLY A 49 17.20 1.57 23.87
CA GLY A 49 17.81 0.24 23.70
C GLY A 49 16.85 -0.82 23.13
N ASP A 50 15.67 -0.41 22.64
CA ASP A 50 14.68 -1.30 22.04
C ASP A 50 15.12 -1.66 20.61
N THR A 51 15.71 -2.84 20.44
CA THR A 51 16.17 -3.33 19.13
C THR A 51 15.29 -4.47 18.59
N GLY A 52 15.44 -4.81 17.31
CA GLY A 52 14.68 -5.90 16.68
C GLY A 52 13.21 -5.57 16.39
N ARG A 53 12.86 -4.30 16.33
CA ARG A 53 11.49 -3.81 16.07
C ARG A 53 11.43 -2.90 14.85
N MET A 54 10.29 -2.87 14.19
CA MET A 54 9.97 -1.98 13.07
C MET A 54 8.81 -1.07 13.47
N VAL A 55 8.96 0.24 13.23
CA VAL A 55 7.87 1.20 13.40
C VAL A 55 6.77 0.93 12.36
N ALA A 56 5.53 0.98 12.77
CA ALA A 56 4.37 0.66 11.95
C ALA A 56 3.20 1.63 12.22
N LEU A 57 2.29 1.73 11.26
CA LEU A 57 1.00 2.40 11.42
C LEU A 57 -0.10 1.33 11.40
N ARG A 58 -0.81 1.16 12.51
CA ARG A 58 -1.87 0.15 12.68
C ARG A 58 -3.13 0.81 13.23
N ASN A 59 -4.28 0.57 12.59
CA ASN A 59 -5.57 1.13 13.00
C ASN A 59 -5.53 2.66 13.18
N GLY A 60 -4.79 3.36 12.31
CA GLY A 60 -4.61 4.82 12.39
C GLY A 60 -3.69 5.31 13.52
N ARG A 61 -2.96 4.41 14.19
CA ARG A 61 -2.07 4.73 15.32
C ARG A 61 -0.65 4.26 15.05
N TYR A 62 0.32 5.08 15.45
CA TYR A 62 1.73 4.70 15.39
C TYR A 62 2.04 3.65 16.46
N ASP A 63 2.78 2.62 16.08
CA ASP A 63 3.12 1.47 16.90
C ASP A 63 4.50 0.92 16.49
N SER A 64 5.01 -0.10 17.19
CA SER A 64 6.17 -0.88 16.75
C SER A 64 5.91 -2.38 16.86
N VAL A 65 6.36 -3.14 15.86
CA VAL A 65 6.18 -4.60 15.79
C VAL A 65 7.53 -5.31 15.77
N PRO A 66 7.67 -6.51 16.35
CA PRO A 66 8.87 -7.33 16.21
C PRO A 66 9.17 -7.61 14.73
N ILE A 67 10.45 -7.60 14.35
CA ILE A 67 10.85 -7.83 12.97
C ILE A 67 10.47 -9.23 12.47
N ASP A 68 10.49 -10.22 13.36
CA ASP A 68 10.09 -11.60 13.08
C ASP A 68 8.64 -11.69 12.59
N THR A 69 7.75 -10.85 13.15
CA THR A 69 6.36 -10.76 12.73
C THR A 69 6.24 -10.24 11.30
N VAL A 70 7.06 -9.27 10.91
CA VAL A 70 7.02 -8.64 9.58
C VAL A 70 7.48 -9.59 8.49
N VAL A 71 8.50 -10.41 8.77
CA VAL A 71 9.02 -11.38 7.78
C VAL A 71 8.18 -12.66 7.70
N ALA A 72 7.37 -12.95 8.71
CA ALA A 72 6.58 -14.17 8.77
C ALA A 72 5.44 -14.21 7.73
N TYR A 73 4.87 -13.06 7.36
CA TYR A 73 3.74 -13.02 6.44
C TYR A 73 3.88 -11.92 5.39
N LYS A 74 3.49 -12.26 4.17
CA LYS A 74 3.34 -11.27 3.10
C LYS A 74 1.94 -10.68 3.19
N LYS A 75 1.84 -9.37 3.44
CA LYS A 75 0.57 -8.65 3.35
C LYS A 75 0.10 -8.62 1.89
N VAL A 76 -1.06 -9.20 1.62
CA VAL A 76 -1.72 -9.20 0.30
C VAL A 76 -3.03 -8.45 0.39
N VAL A 77 -3.54 -7.96 -0.74
CA VAL A 77 -4.87 -7.31 -0.82
C VAL A 77 -5.95 -8.39 -0.79
N ASP A 78 -7.02 -8.13 -0.05
CA ASP A 78 -8.23 -8.93 -0.10
C ASP A 78 -9.08 -8.48 -1.30
N VAL A 79 -8.96 -9.23 -2.40
CA VAL A 79 -9.63 -8.89 -3.67
C VAL A 79 -11.13 -9.09 -3.54
N GLU A 80 -11.57 -10.21 -2.95
CA GLU A 80 -13.01 -10.55 -2.87
C GLU A 80 -13.79 -9.51 -2.06
N ARG A 81 -13.19 -9.00 -0.98
CA ARG A 81 -13.83 -8.00 -0.14
C ARG A 81 -13.87 -6.61 -0.78
N PHE A 82 -12.80 -6.23 -1.46
CA PHE A 82 -12.57 -4.83 -1.80
C PHE A 82 -12.59 -4.50 -3.29
N TYR A 83 -12.59 -5.51 -4.16
CA TYR A 83 -12.46 -5.32 -5.61
C TYR A 83 -13.39 -6.24 -6.40
N ASP A 84 -13.97 -5.67 -7.45
CA ASP A 84 -14.61 -6.41 -8.53
C ASP A 84 -13.52 -6.84 -9.52
N ALA A 85 -13.17 -8.13 -9.51
CA ALA A 85 -12.11 -8.69 -10.35
C ALA A 85 -12.48 -8.75 -11.84
N GLU A 86 -13.77 -8.77 -12.19
CA GLU A 86 -14.21 -8.77 -13.58
C GLU A 86 -14.15 -7.36 -14.18
N ARG A 87 -14.53 -6.35 -13.38
CA ARG A 87 -14.57 -4.95 -13.81
C ARG A 87 -13.32 -4.14 -13.45
N TYR A 88 -12.37 -4.75 -12.75
CA TYR A 88 -11.10 -4.14 -12.30
C TYR A 88 -11.31 -2.82 -11.54
N ARG A 89 -12.27 -2.77 -10.61
CA ARG A 89 -12.58 -1.56 -9.82
C ARG A 89 -12.80 -1.87 -8.35
N PRO A 90 -12.55 -0.91 -7.43
CA PRO A 90 -12.88 -1.10 -6.02
C PRO A 90 -14.39 -1.19 -5.77
N THR A 91 -14.77 -1.91 -4.73
CA THR A 91 -16.12 -1.99 -4.17
C THR A 91 -16.22 -1.02 -3.00
N TYR A 92 -17.25 -0.16 -2.98
CA TYR A 92 -17.41 0.92 -1.98
C TYR A 92 -18.55 0.70 -0.99
N ASP A 93 -19.07 -0.53 -0.90
CA ASP A 93 -20.20 -0.84 -0.02
C ASP A 93 -19.77 -0.82 1.45
N ALA A 94 -20.62 -0.26 2.33
CA ALA A 94 -20.45 -0.27 3.79
C ALA A 94 -19.05 0.17 4.28
N PHE A 95 -18.55 1.31 3.81
CA PHE A 95 -17.23 1.84 4.15
C PHE A 95 -17.07 2.40 5.58
N GLU A 96 -18.14 2.35 6.38
CA GLU A 96 -18.07 2.76 7.77
C GLU A 96 -17.10 1.86 8.56
N LEU A 97 -16.24 2.49 9.38
CA LEU A 97 -15.18 1.84 10.16
C LEU A 97 -14.13 1.05 9.34
N GLN A 98 -14.11 1.21 8.02
CA GLN A 98 -13.08 0.61 7.19
C GLN A 98 -11.75 1.39 7.30
N PRO A 99 -10.60 0.72 7.07
CA PRO A 99 -9.31 1.40 7.03
C PRO A 99 -9.26 2.46 5.93
N MET A 100 -8.51 3.54 6.17
CA MET A 100 -8.29 4.61 5.19
C MET A 100 -7.77 4.08 3.84
N PHE A 101 -6.92 3.05 3.89
CA PHE A 101 -6.38 2.42 2.71
C PHE A 101 -6.93 1.00 2.55
N VAL A 102 -7.39 0.70 1.35
CA VAL A 102 -7.96 -0.59 0.93
C VAL A 102 -6.83 -1.60 0.66
N VAL A 103 -5.95 -1.78 1.64
CA VAL A 103 -4.78 -2.65 1.57
C VAL A 103 -4.81 -3.65 2.71
N GLY A 104 -5.16 -4.88 2.32
CA GLY A 104 -5.05 -6.12 3.07
C GLY A 104 -6.13 -6.37 4.11
N ALA A 105 -6.69 -7.59 4.06
CA ALA A 105 -7.35 -8.19 5.21
C ALA A 105 -6.33 -8.37 6.35
N SER A 106 -6.80 -8.17 7.58
CA SER A 106 -6.04 -8.46 8.79
C SER A 106 -6.01 -9.95 9.06
#